data_AF-H5WSN6-F1
#
_entry.id   AF-H5WSN6-F1
#
_cell.length_a   1.000
_cell.length_b   1.000
_cell.length_c   1.000
_cell.angle_alpha   90.00
_cell.angle_beta   90.00
_cell.angle_gamma   90.00
#
_symmetry.space_group_name_H-M   'P 1'
#
loop_
_entity.id
_entity.type
_entity.pdbx_description
1 polymer ?
#
loop_
_entity_poly.entity_id
_entity_poly.type
_entity_poly.pdbx_seq_one_letter_code
_entity_poly.pdbx_strand_id
1 'polypeptide(L)'
;MRKHFIALTGAALTALALAPLALTAHAAEDPQGKATYEGGCIACHASGVAGAPKVGDAAAWAPRIKAGLPALYTSALKGKGAMPAKGGNTSLADAAVQAAVRHMVSLSDGSAPAPAAAAAPAAAAAPVAAANTANTFNRLLRAPGKRNLPPTEDTIHDPENDGTQALQPPLTAFNGLPRSNAGNRIDWVKALGETKIAPRADRLDPAVAPMVMDLNIVREVKGSMPDVVYPHKQHTEWLDCSNCHPAIFIPQKGANQISMASILLGQKCGVCHGKVAFPVSECRLCHSKPKATATAAAAASAPN
;
A
#
# COMPACT_ATOMS: atom_id res chain seq x y z
N MET A 1 33.53 -76.02 37.54
CA MET A 1 32.55 -75.44 36.59
C MET A 1 31.24 -75.15 37.32
N ARG A 2 31.03 -73.92 37.79
CA ARG A 2 29.71 -73.31 38.06
C ARG A 2 29.98 -71.83 38.27
N LYS A 3 29.46 -71.05 37.34
CA LYS A 3 29.86 -69.68 37.00
C LYS A 3 29.34 -68.69 38.05
N HIS A 4 30.21 -67.75 38.42
CA HIS A 4 29.92 -66.59 39.27
C HIS A 4 28.87 -65.68 38.62
N PHE A 5 27.83 -65.32 39.37
CA PHE A 5 26.97 -64.16 39.10
C PHE A 5 27.16 -63.19 40.26
N ILE A 6 27.98 -62.16 40.04
CA ILE A 6 28.09 -61.00 40.91
C ILE A 6 27.33 -59.86 40.21
N ALA A 7 26.30 -59.38 40.88
CA ALA A 7 25.60 -58.14 40.54
C ALA A 7 26.54 -56.96 40.74
N LEU A 8 26.71 -56.12 39.71
CA LEU A 8 27.35 -54.82 39.84
C LEU A 8 26.33 -53.70 39.59
N THR A 9 26.37 -52.75 40.50
CA THR A 9 25.55 -51.56 40.64
C THR A 9 25.99 -50.44 39.69
N GLY A 10 25.01 -49.65 39.24
CA GLY A 10 25.11 -48.20 39.03
C GLY A 10 25.99 -47.67 37.88
N ALA A 11 25.35 -47.23 36.80
CA ALA A 11 25.70 -45.99 36.10
C ALA A 11 24.54 -45.60 35.17
N ALA A 12 23.68 -44.69 35.62
CA ALA A 12 22.71 -44.02 34.76
C ALA A 12 23.48 -43.10 33.81
N LEU A 13 23.73 -43.55 32.58
CA LEU A 13 24.09 -42.65 31.49
C LEU A 13 22.83 -41.88 31.08
N THR A 14 22.70 -40.65 31.54
CA THR A 14 21.86 -39.64 30.90
C THR A 14 22.37 -39.40 29.49
N ALA A 15 21.73 -40.04 28.52
CA ALA A 15 21.88 -39.71 27.11
C ALA A 15 21.39 -38.26 26.91
N LEU A 16 22.33 -37.34 26.73
CA LEU A 16 22.04 -35.99 26.28
C LEU A 16 21.58 -36.09 24.82
N ALA A 17 20.28 -36.24 24.61
CA ALA A 17 19.67 -36.19 23.30
C ALA A 17 19.95 -34.79 22.71
N LEU A 18 20.76 -34.72 21.66
CA LEU A 18 20.78 -33.57 20.76
C LEU A 18 19.40 -33.52 20.09
N ALA A 19 18.49 -32.77 20.69
CA ALA A 19 17.31 -32.32 19.99
C ALA A 19 17.77 -31.39 18.86
N PRO A 20 17.43 -31.65 17.59
CA PRO A 20 17.65 -30.64 16.56
C PRO A 20 16.82 -29.42 16.96
N LEU A 21 17.48 -28.27 17.10
CA LEU A 21 16.81 -26.97 17.08
C LEU A 21 16.05 -26.92 15.75
N ALA A 22 14.76 -27.24 15.81
CA ALA A 22 13.84 -26.89 14.76
C ALA A 22 13.84 -25.36 14.72
N LEU A 23 14.58 -24.82 13.76
CA LEU A 23 14.48 -23.43 13.36
C LEU A 23 13.01 -23.23 13.00
N THR A 24 12.23 -22.63 13.89
CA THR A 24 10.90 -22.15 13.57
C THR A 24 11.09 -21.04 12.55
N ALA A 25 11.09 -21.43 11.27
CA ALA A 25 10.90 -20.52 10.18
C ALA A 25 9.57 -19.81 10.46
N HIS A 26 9.65 -18.57 10.95
CA HIS A 26 8.54 -17.64 10.80
C HIS A 26 8.32 -17.56 9.29
N ALA A 27 7.20 -18.11 8.84
CA ALA A 27 6.83 -18.11 7.44
C ALA A 27 6.98 -16.68 6.90
N ALA A 28 7.89 -16.53 5.94
CA ALA A 28 7.93 -15.36 5.09
C ALA A 28 6.49 -15.11 4.57
N GLU A 29 6.09 -13.84 4.51
CA GLU A 29 4.77 -13.46 3.98
C GLU A 29 4.51 -14.20 2.68
N ASP A 30 3.50 -15.07 2.68
CA ASP A 30 3.05 -15.82 1.52
C ASP A 30 2.29 -14.86 0.61
N PRO A 31 2.85 -14.42 -0.54
CA PRO A 31 2.20 -13.43 -1.41
C PRO A 31 0.84 -13.90 -1.92
N GLN A 32 0.66 -15.23 -2.01
CA GLN A 32 -0.59 -15.86 -2.41
C GLN A 32 -1.66 -15.73 -1.31
N GLY A 33 -1.27 -15.77 -0.04
CA GLY A 33 -2.17 -15.57 1.09
C GLY A 33 -2.75 -14.17 1.13
N LYS A 34 -1.91 -13.15 0.92
CA LYS A 34 -2.34 -11.75 0.80
C LYS A 34 -3.29 -11.54 -0.38
N ALA A 35 -2.93 -12.03 -1.57
CA ALA A 35 -3.77 -11.89 -2.76
C ALA A 35 -5.14 -12.56 -2.59
N THR A 36 -5.19 -13.75 -1.97
CA THR A 36 -6.45 -14.46 -1.71
C THR A 36 -7.31 -13.73 -0.67
N TYR A 37 -6.68 -13.16 0.38
CA TYR A 37 -7.38 -12.32 1.35
C TYR A 37 -8.01 -11.09 0.70
N GLU A 38 -7.25 -10.34 -0.11
CA GLU A 38 -7.72 -9.15 -0.82
C GLU A 38 -8.79 -9.46 -1.88
N GLY A 39 -8.73 -10.64 -2.50
CA GLY A 39 -9.67 -11.06 -3.54
C GLY A 39 -11.07 -11.43 -3.06
N GLY A 40 -11.30 -11.58 -1.75
CA GLY A 40 -12.65 -11.88 -1.26
C GLY A 40 -12.83 -11.89 0.26
N CYS A 41 -11.83 -12.32 1.03
CA CYS A 41 -11.95 -12.40 2.49
C CYS A 41 -12.08 -11.01 3.15
N ILE A 42 -11.39 -10.01 2.58
CA ILE A 42 -11.34 -8.63 3.08
C ILE A 42 -12.73 -7.98 3.15
N ALA A 43 -13.65 -8.35 2.26
CA ALA A 43 -15.00 -7.76 2.16
C ALA A 43 -15.78 -7.82 3.48
N CYS A 44 -15.57 -8.88 4.27
CA CYS A 44 -16.19 -9.02 5.59
C CYS A 44 -15.20 -8.79 6.73
N HIS A 45 -13.94 -9.22 6.57
CA HIS A 45 -12.97 -9.23 7.67
C HIS A 45 -12.21 -7.92 7.87
N ALA A 46 -12.31 -6.93 6.96
CA ALA A 46 -11.77 -5.60 7.20
C ALA A 46 -12.61 -4.81 8.22
N SER A 47 -13.93 -4.81 8.05
CA SER A 47 -14.87 -4.01 8.85
C SER A 47 -15.71 -4.83 9.84
N GLY A 48 -15.59 -6.15 9.82
CA GLY A 48 -16.30 -7.05 10.72
C GLY A 48 -17.77 -7.26 10.37
N VAL A 49 -18.09 -7.30 9.08
CA VAL A 49 -19.46 -7.50 8.56
C VAL A 49 -20.07 -8.77 9.16
N ALA A 50 -21.33 -8.69 9.59
CA ALA A 50 -22.07 -9.80 10.19
C ALA A 50 -21.35 -10.45 11.40
N GLY A 51 -20.54 -9.68 12.14
CA GLY A 51 -19.77 -10.18 13.28
C GLY A 51 -18.49 -10.92 12.90
N ALA A 52 -18.00 -10.76 11.66
CA ALA A 52 -16.72 -11.30 11.26
C ALA A 52 -15.58 -10.74 12.14
N PRO A 53 -14.61 -11.57 12.56
CA PRO A 53 -13.45 -11.08 13.31
C PRO A 53 -12.62 -10.14 12.44
N LYS A 54 -12.46 -8.90 12.90
CA LYS A 54 -11.69 -7.86 12.22
C LYS A 54 -10.22 -8.22 12.20
N VAL A 55 -9.62 -8.28 11.01
CA VAL A 55 -8.16 -8.48 10.89
C VAL A 55 -7.46 -7.28 11.52
N GLY A 56 -6.43 -7.54 12.33
CA GLY A 56 -5.75 -6.53 13.15
C GLY A 56 -6.29 -6.37 14.57
N ASP A 57 -7.47 -6.92 14.88
CA ASP A 57 -8.00 -6.93 16.25
C ASP A 57 -7.39 -8.08 17.06
N ALA A 58 -6.25 -7.81 17.69
CA ALA A 58 -5.53 -8.82 18.48
C ALA A 58 -6.38 -9.45 19.59
N ALA A 59 -7.29 -8.67 20.21
CA ALA A 59 -8.16 -9.19 21.26
C ALA A 59 -9.20 -10.17 20.70
N ALA A 60 -9.80 -9.85 19.54
CA ALA A 60 -10.71 -10.76 18.86
C ALA A 60 -10.00 -12.01 18.32
N TRP A 61 -8.73 -11.90 17.91
CA TRP A 61 -7.98 -13.00 17.30
C TRP A 61 -7.25 -13.90 18.31
N ALA A 62 -6.89 -13.41 19.49
CA ALA A 62 -6.21 -14.20 20.53
C ALA A 62 -6.88 -15.57 20.84
N PRO A 63 -8.20 -15.67 21.13
CA PRO A 63 -8.84 -16.97 21.39
C PRO A 63 -8.89 -17.87 20.14
N ARG A 64 -8.89 -17.28 18.95
CA ARG A 64 -8.93 -18.00 17.66
C ARG A 64 -7.56 -18.60 17.33
N ILE A 65 -6.51 -17.83 17.55
CA ILE A 65 -5.12 -18.26 17.40
C ILE A 65 -4.81 -19.36 18.41
N LYS A 66 -5.30 -19.25 19.65
CA LYS A 66 -5.18 -20.30 20.68
C LYS A 66 -5.80 -21.65 20.27
N ALA A 67 -6.85 -21.63 19.44
CA ALA A 67 -7.43 -22.85 18.89
C ALA A 67 -6.56 -23.53 17.81
N GLY A 68 -5.56 -22.81 17.29
CA GLY A 68 -4.59 -23.31 16.32
C GLY A 68 -5.03 -23.19 14.85
N LEU A 69 -4.04 -23.12 13.96
CA LEU A 69 -4.24 -22.98 12.52
C LEU A 69 -5.13 -24.07 11.89
N PRO A 70 -5.02 -25.37 12.23
CA PRO A 70 -5.90 -26.40 11.64
C PRO A 70 -7.40 -26.18 11.91
N ALA A 71 -7.76 -25.66 13.09
CA ALA A 71 -9.14 -25.35 13.43
C ALA A 71 -9.66 -24.14 12.63
N LEU A 72 -8.80 -23.14 12.40
CA LEU A 72 -9.11 -21.98 11.57
C LEU A 72 -9.27 -22.37 10.10
N TYR A 73 -8.39 -23.23 9.58
CA TYR A 73 -8.50 -23.78 8.23
C TYR A 73 -9.80 -24.54 8.05
N THR A 74 -10.17 -25.39 9.01
CA THR A 74 -11.42 -26.15 8.96
C THR A 74 -12.63 -25.22 8.90
N SER A 75 -12.63 -24.17 9.72
CA SER A 75 -13.70 -23.16 9.72
C SER A 75 -13.77 -22.41 8.38
N ALA A 76 -12.62 -22.00 7.82
CA ALA A 76 -12.54 -21.28 6.56
C ALA A 76 -12.94 -22.13 5.34
N LEU A 77 -12.55 -23.40 5.32
CA LEU A 77 -12.85 -24.32 4.22
C LEU A 77 -14.31 -24.78 4.24
N LYS A 78 -14.87 -25.08 5.42
CA LYS A 78 -16.23 -25.61 5.55
C LYS A 78 -17.30 -24.53 5.79
N GLY A 79 -16.89 -23.31 6.14
CA GLY A 79 -17.78 -22.25 6.58
C GLY A 79 -18.14 -22.40 8.07
N LYS A 80 -18.54 -21.28 8.70
CA LYS A 80 -18.95 -21.23 10.11
C LYS A 80 -19.88 -20.05 10.36
N GLY A 81 -21.10 -20.32 10.81
CA GLY A 81 -22.10 -19.27 11.04
C GLY A 81 -22.39 -18.50 9.76
N ALA A 82 -22.27 -17.17 9.81
CA ALA A 82 -22.45 -16.30 8.64
C ALA A 82 -21.28 -16.34 7.63
N MET A 83 -20.16 -17.01 7.96
CA MET A 83 -19.02 -17.14 7.05
C MET A 83 -19.24 -18.32 6.10
N PRO A 84 -19.40 -18.10 4.78
CA PRO A 84 -19.58 -19.18 3.80
C PRO A 84 -18.31 -20.03 3.63
N ALA A 85 -18.49 -21.26 3.13
CA ALA A 85 -17.38 -22.14 2.78
C ALA A 85 -16.43 -21.48 1.77
N LYS A 86 -15.11 -21.61 2.01
CA LYS A 86 -14.04 -20.97 1.22
C LYS A 86 -14.23 -19.45 1.04
N GLY A 87 -14.86 -18.78 2.01
CA GLY A 87 -15.14 -17.34 1.92
C GLY A 87 -16.11 -16.96 0.80
N GLY A 88 -16.94 -17.91 0.34
CA GLY A 88 -17.94 -17.68 -0.71
C GLY A 88 -17.44 -17.94 -2.13
N ASN A 89 -16.16 -18.27 -2.29
CA ASN A 89 -15.57 -18.63 -3.58
C ASN A 89 -15.14 -20.11 -3.58
N THR A 90 -16.02 -20.98 -4.07
CA THR A 90 -15.76 -22.43 -4.12
C THR A 90 -14.69 -22.83 -5.13
N SER A 91 -14.30 -21.93 -6.04
CA SER A 91 -13.23 -22.12 -7.02
C SER A 91 -11.82 -21.98 -6.41
N LEU A 92 -11.70 -21.48 -5.19
CA LEU A 92 -10.40 -21.40 -4.52
C LEU A 92 -9.87 -22.79 -4.16
N ALA A 93 -8.60 -23.04 -4.45
CA ALA A 93 -7.89 -24.20 -3.94
C ALA A 93 -7.74 -24.10 -2.41
N ASP A 94 -7.79 -25.24 -1.72
CA ASP A 94 -7.73 -25.27 -0.25
C ASP A 94 -6.43 -24.64 0.29
N ALA A 95 -5.32 -24.84 -0.42
CA ALA A 95 -4.03 -24.22 -0.09
C ALA A 95 -4.07 -22.69 -0.11
N ALA A 96 -4.82 -22.10 -1.05
CA ALA A 96 -4.99 -20.65 -1.15
C ALA A 96 -5.81 -20.10 0.03
N VAL A 97 -6.87 -20.82 0.43
CA VAL A 97 -7.67 -20.47 1.62
C VAL A 97 -6.82 -20.57 2.89
N GLN A 98 -6.01 -21.62 3.03
CA GLN A 98 -5.10 -21.77 4.16
C GLN A 98 -4.03 -20.67 4.20
N ALA A 99 -3.50 -20.26 3.04
CA ALA A 99 -2.58 -19.13 2.92
C ALA A 99 -3.23 -17.81 3.36
N ALA A 100 -4.47 -17.56 2.96
CA ALA A 100 -5.23 -16.39 3.41
C ALA A 100 -5.44 -16.40 4.93
N VAL A 101 -5.78 -17.55 5.52
CA VAL A 101 -5.93 -17.68 6.98
C VAL A 101 -4.61 -17.38 7.70
N ARG A 102 -3.46 -17.87 7.21
CA ARG A 102 -2.15 -17.54 7.80
C ARG A 102 -1.86 -16.04 7.72
N HIS A 103 -2.16 -15.42 6.59
CA HIS A 103 -1.97 -13.97 6.41
C HIS A 103 -2.85 -13.16 7.37
N MET A 104 -4.11 -13.55 7.56
CA MET A 104 -5.01 -12.89 8.51
C MET A 104 -4.54 -13.06 9.96
N VAL A 105 -4.02 -14.25 10.31
CA VAL A 105 -3.43 -14.50 11.63
C VAL A 105 -2.18 -13.65 11.83
N SER A 106 -1.27 -13.57 10.86
CA SER A 106 -0.04 -12.76 10.98
C SER A 106 -0.32 -11.27 11.10
N LEU A 107 -1.46 -10.79 10.59
CA LEU A 107 -1.89 -9.40 10.77
C LEU A 107 -2.57 -9.16 12.13
N SER A 108 -2.90 -10.23 12.88
CA SER A 108 -3.78 -10.15 14.05
C SER A 108 -3.21 -10.81 15.31
N ASP A 109 -2.02 -11.41 15.26
CA ASP A 109 -1.40 -12.10 16.41
C ASP A 109 -0.61 -11.15 17.34
N GLY A 110 -0.59 -9.85 17.03
CA GLY A 110 0.14 -8.84 17.81
C GLY A 110 1.66 -8.89 17.61
N SER A 111 2.16 -9.82 16.79
CA SER A 111 3.56 -9.89 16.38
C SER A 111 3.73 -9.01 15.16
N ALA A 112 4.19 -7.78 15.35
CA ALA A 112 4.74 -7.02 14.23
C ALA A 112 5.77 -7.92 13.51
N PRO A 113 5.71 -8.12 12.18
CA PRO A 113 6.71 -8.92 11.51
C PRO A 113 8.08 -8.27 11.78
N ALA A 114 8.96 -9.03 12.42
CA ALA A 114 10.35 -8.63 12.61
C ALA A 114 10.93 -8.26 11.24
N PRO A 115 11.74 -7.19 11.13
CA PRO A 115 12.35 -6.83 9.85
C PRO A 115 13.16 -8.02 9.37
N ALA A 116 12.75 -8.62 8.25
CA ALA A 116 13.50 -9.68 7.62
C ALA A 116 14.91 -9.13 7.34
N ALA A 117 15.92 -9.77 7.95
CA ALA A 117 17.31 -9.54 7.64
C ALA A 117 17.50 -9.65 6.12
N ALA A 118 18.26 -8.70 5.57
CA ALA A 118 18.48 -8.53 4.15
C ALA A 118 18.81 -9.87 3.45
N ALA A 119 17.86 -10.37 2.67
CA ALA A 119 18.11 -11.47 1.75
C ALA A 119 18.93 -10.94 0.56
N ALA A 120 20.01 -11.64 0.25
CA ALA A 120 20.79 -11.52 -0.97
C ALA A 120 19.89 -11.62 -2.21
N PRO A 121 20.27 -11.02 -3.37
CA PRO A 121 19.36 -10.84 -4.49
C PRO A 121 18.89 -12.19 -5.03
N ALA A 122 17.58 -12.43 -4.94
CA ALA A 122 16.95 -13.56 -5.58
C ALA A 122 17.15 -13.44 -7.10
N ALA A 123 17.60 -14.54 -7.69
CA ALA A 123 17.71 -14.74 -9.13
C ALA A 123 16.37 -14.41 -9.83
N ALA A 124 16.51 -13.88 -11.04
CA ALA A 124 15.46 -13.41 -11.96
C ALA A 124 14.04 -13.90 -11.62
N ALA A 125 13.21 -12.97 -11.18
CA ALA A 125 11.79 -13.18 -10.99
C ALA A 125 11.16 -13.71 -12.30
N ALA A 126 10.41 -14.81 -12.16
CA ALA A 126 9.47 -15.28 -13.18
C ALA A 126 8.53 -14.12 -13.59
N PRO A 127 8.05 -14.10 -14.85
CA PRO A 127 7.25 -12.99 -15.36
C PRO A 127 6.04 -12.77 -14.46
N VAL A 128 5.92 -11.54 -13.95
CA VAL A 128 4.70 -11.02 -13.36
C VAL A 128 3.53 -11.38 -14.28
N ALA A 129 2.56 -12.12 -13.74
CA ALA A 129 1.28 -12.31 -14.39
C ALA A 129 0.79 -10.94 -14.86
N ALA A 130 0.38 -10.86 -16.13
CA ALA A 130 0.01 -9.62 -16.78
C ALA A 130 -1.00 -8.87 -15.89
N ALA A 131 -0.57 -7.74 -15.35
CA ALA A 131 -1.47 -6.77 -14.78
C ALA A 131 -2.36 -6.28 -15.93
N ASN A 132 -3.53 -6.89 -16.10
CA ASN A 132 -4.52 -6.49 -17.11
C ASN A 132 -5.19 -5.15 -16.79
N THR A 133 -4.70 -4.45 -15.76
CA THR A 133 -5.05 -3.09 -15.37
C THR A 133 -3.80 -2.20 -15.25
N ALA A 134 -2.68 -2.58 -15.87
CA ALA A 134 -1.58 -1.64 -16.08
C ALA A 134 -2.16 -0.40 -16.76
N ASN A 135 -1.96 0.77 -16.18
CA ASN A 135 -2.40 2.02 -16.77
C ASN A 135 -1.83 2.12 -18.19
N THR A 136 -2.67 1.92 -19.20
CA THR A 136 -2.38 2.21 -20.62
C THR A 136 -2.27 3.72 -20.88
N PHE A 137 -2.09 4.52 -19.82
CA PHE A 137 -1.89 5.96 -19.85
C PHE A 137 -0.45 6.26 -20.25
N ASN A 138 -0.20 6.28 -21.57
CA ASN A 138 0.48 7.42 -22.21
C ASN A 138 0.93 7.12 -23.64
N ARG A 139 1.01 5.86 -24.05
CA ARG A 139 1.62 5.58 -25.36
C ARG A 139 0.66 5.80 -26.54
N LEU A 140 -0.65 5.76 -26.28
CA LEU A 140 -1.70 5.86 -27.30
C LEU A 140 -2.43 7.21 -27.33
N LEU A 141 -2.24 8.06 -26.32
CA LEU A 141 -2.83 9.40 -26.31
C LEU A 141 -1.92 10.32 -27.12
N ARG A 142 -2.35 10.67 -28.33
CA ARG A 142 -1.71 11.75 -29.10
C ARG A 142 -1.73 13.01 -28.25
N ALA A 143 -0.60 13.72 -28.18
CA ALA A 143 -0.57 15.02 -27.53
C ALA A 143 -1.66 15.90 -28.17
N PRO A 144 -2.62 16.43 -27.40
CA PRO A 144 -3.67 17.26 -27.96
C PRO A 144 -3.06 18.46 -28.66
N GLY A 145 -3.46 18.73 -29.91
CA GLY A 145 -3.00 19.90 -30.67
C GLY A 145 -3.42 21.23 -30.01
N LYS A 146 -4.53 21.21 -29.26
CA LYS A 146 -4.98 22.29 -28.38
C LYS A 146 -5.30 21.70 -27.00
N ARG A 147 -4.84 22.36 -25.93
CA ARG A 147 -5.07 21.93 -24.54
C ARG A 147 -6.31 22.59 -23.98
N ASN A 148 -6.93 21.95 -22.98
CA ASN A 148 -8.08 22.49 -22.25
C ASN A 148 -9.27 22.81 -23.18
N LEU A 149 -9.50 21.94 -24.16
CA LEU A 149 -10.63 22.06 -25.08
C LEU A 149 -11.95 22.07 -24.31
N PRO A 150 -13.00 22.73 -24.85
CA PRO A 150 -14.35 22.58 -24.34
C PRO A 150 -14.75 21.10 -24.29
N PRO A 151 -15.61 20.67 -23.36
CA PRO A 151 -16.04 19.27 -23.25
C PRO A 151 -16.62 18.70 -24.55
N THR A 152 -17.28 19.54 -25.36
CA THR A 152 -17.81 19.17 -26.68
C THR A 152 -16.75 18.88 -27.73
N GLU A 153 -15.50 19.29 -27.52
CA GLU A 153 -14.39 19.17 -28.46
C GLU A 153 -13.24 18.30 -27.92
N ASP A 154 -13.35 17.79 -26.69
CA ASP A 154 -12.22 17.16 -26.00
C ASP A 154 -12.02 15.67 -26.34
N THR A 155 -12.88 15.10 -27.18
CA THR A 155 -12.90 13.68 -27.61
C THR A 155 -13.14 12.68 -26.46
N ILE A 156 -13.46 13.16 -25.26
CA ILE A 156 -13.74 12.36 -24.06
C ILE A 156 -15.25 12.36 -23.79
N HIS A 157 -15.92 13.50 -23.95
CA HIS A 157 -17.37 13.62 -23.76
C HIS A 157 -18.14 13.47 -25.07
N ASP A 158 -19.37 12.97 -24.96
CA ASP A 158 -20.31 12.91 -26.08
C ASP A 158 -20.80 14.35 -26.42
N PRO A 159 -20.48 14.89 -27.60
CA PRO A 159 -20.87 16.25 -27.98
C PRO A 159 -22.38 16.43 -28.16
N GLU A 160 -23.11 15.35 -28.46
CA GLU A 160 -24.56 15.38 -28.69
C GLU A 160 -25.36 15.32 -27.39
N ASN A 161 -24.70 15.08 -26.26
CA ASN A 161 -25.34 15.04 -24.96
C ASN A 161 -25.56 16.47 -24.41
N ASP A 162 -26.81 16.82 -24.11
CA ASP A 162 -27.19 18.11 -23.52
C ASP A 162 -26.41 18.43 -22.24
N GLY A 163 -26.09 17.41 -21.44
CA GLY A 163 -25.27 17.54 -20.24
C GLY A 163 -23.85 18.01 -20.53
N THR A 164 -23.26 17.60 -21.65
CA THR A 164 -21.93 18.05 -22.09
C THR A 164 -21.95 19.54 -22.45
N GLN A 165 -23.01 20.00 -23.12
CA GLN A 165 -23.19 21.40 -23.49
C GLN A 165 -23.35 22.32 -22.26
N ALA A 166 -23.86 21.79 -21.15
CA ALA A 166 -24.02 22.53 -19.91
C ALA A 166 -22.72 22.71 -19.11
N LEU A 167 -21.64 21.98 -19.43
CA LEU A 167 -20.38 22.06 -18.71
C LEU A 167 -19.59 23.31 -19.10
N GLN A 168 -19.02 23.99 -18.10
CA GLN A 168 -18.20 25.17 -18.33
C GLN A 168 -16.89 24.80 -19.07
N PRO A 169 -16.54 25.53 -20.16
CA PRO A 169 -15.26 25.32 -20.83
C PRO A 169 -14.06 25.58 -19.90
N PRO A 170 -13.06 24.69 -19.86
CA PRO A 170 -11.92 24.81 -18.95
C PRO A 170 -11.15 26.13 -19.08
N LEU A 171 -10.95 26.65 -20.30
CA LEU A 171 -10.25 27.92 -20.51
C LEU A 171 -10.96 29.12 -19.86
N THR A 172 -12.30 29.09 -19.80
CA THR A 172 -13.09 30.09 -19.10
C THR A 172 -12.91 29.95 -17.59
N ALA A 173 -12.99 28.72 -17.07
CA ALA A 173 -12.83 28.43 -15.65
C ALA A 173 -11.41 28.76 -15.13
N PHE A 174 -10.39 28.61 -15.98
CA PHE A 174 -9.00 28.83 -15.62
C PHE A 174 -8.54 30.29 -15.72
N ASN A 175 -9.41 31.20 -16.16
CA ASN A 175 -9.06 32.60 -16.27
C ASN A 175 -8.68 33.19 -14.90
N GLY A 176 -7.55 33.91 -14.85
CA GLY A 176 -7.03 34.52 -13.61
C GLY A 176 -6.34 33.55 -12.65
N LEU A 177 -6.24 32.26 -12.96
CA LEU A 177 -5.49 31.29 -12.15
C LEU A 177 -3.99 31.31 -12.47
N PRO A 178 -3.12 31.00 -11.48
CA PRO A 178 -1.68 30.87 -11.70
C PRO A 178 -1.34 29.81 -12.74
N ARG A 179 -0.38 30.14 -13.63
CA ARG A 179 0.01 29.25 -14.72
C ARG A 179 1.18 28.34 -14.33
N SER A 180 1.16 27.11 -14.84
CA SER A 180 2.24 26.12 -14.75
C SER A 180 2.70 25.68 -16.13
N ASN A 181 3.91 25.10 -16.20
CA ASN A 181 4.39 24.46 -17.42
C ASN A 181 3.90 23.01 -17.58
N ALA A 182 3.45 22.40 -16.49
CA ALA A 182 3.02 21.00 -16.43
C ALA A 182 1.50 20.82 -16.59
N GLY A 183 1.08 19.60 -16.92
CA GLY A 183 -0.33 19.18 -16.89
C GLY A 183 -1.27 20.05 -17.72
N ASN A 184 -2.34 20.53 -17.08
CA ASN A 184 -3.36 21.41 -17.67
C ASN A 184 -2.96 22.90 -17.70
N ARG A 185 -1.67 23.20 -17.42
CA ARG A 185 -1.09 24.56 -17.41
C ARG A 185 -1.53 25.44 -16.24
N ILE A 186 -2.11 24.86 -15.19
CA ILE A 186 -2.49 25.56 -13.96
C ILE A 186 -1.65 25.07 -12.80
N ASP A 187 -1.16 26.01 -12.00
CA ASP A 187 -0.52 25.72 -10.72
C ASP A 187 -1.58 25.73 -9.62
N TRP A 188 -2.14 24.55 -9.36
CA TRP A 188 -3.20 24.36 -8.36
C TRP A 188 -2.73 24.62 -6.93
N VAL A 189 -1.47 24.29 -6.62
CA VAL A 189 -0.89 24.55 -5.29
C VAL A 189 -0.78 26.04 -5.05
N LYS A 190 -0.28 26.79 -6.06
CA LYS A 190 -0.22 28.25 -5.97
C LYS A 190 -1.62 28.87 -5.93
N ALA A 191 -2.58 28.34 -6.68
CA ALA A 191 -3.97 28.81 -6.64
C ALA A 191 -4.60 28.68 -5.24
N LEU A 192 -4.35 27.57 -4.54
CA LEU A 192 -4.76 27.37 -3.15
C LEU A 192 -4.06 28.35 -2.21
N GLY A 193 -2.72 28.46 -2.32
CA GLY A 193 -1.93 29.35 -1.47
C GLY A 193 -2.28 30.83 -1.63
N GLU A 194 -2.70 31.25 -2.83
CA GLU A 194 -3.19 32.61 -3.13
C GLU A 194 -4.70 32.76 -2.90
N THR A 195 -5.39 31.76 -2.35
CA THR A 195 -6.85 31.75 -2.11
C THR A 195 -7.69 32.07 -3.35
N LYS A 196 -7.16 31.76 -4.54
CA LYS A 196 -7.90 31.91 -5.82
C LYS A 196 -9.00 30.85 -5.97
N ILE A 197 -8.88 29.76 -5.22
CA ILE A 197 -9.89 28.71 -5.09
C ILE A 197 -10.11 28.40 -3.61
N ALA A 198 -11.33 28.00 -3.27
CA ALA A 198 -11.72 27.62 -1.91
C ALA A 198 -12.43 26.25 -1.96
N PRO A 199 -11.67 25.13 -1.91
CA PRO A 199 -12.27 23.81 -1.84
C PRO A 199 -13.14 23.67 -0.59
N ARG A 200 -14.26 22.97 -0.73
CA ARG A 200 -15.11 22.61 0.41
C ARG A 200 -14.53 21.37 1.08
N ALA A 201 -14.49 21.36 2.41
CA ALA A 201 -14.07 20.18 3.17
C ALA A 201 -15.14 19.09 3.21
N ASP A 202 -16.42 19.48 3.21
CA ASP A 202 -17.56 18.57 3.13
C ASP A 202 -18.55 19.00 2.04
N ARG A 203 -19.28 18.02 1.51
CA ARG A 203 -20.26 18.25 0.43
C ARG A 203 -21.51 18.94 0.92
N LEU A 204 -21.94 18.65 2.15
CA LEU A 204 -23.23 19.01 2.74
C LEU A 204 -23.09 20.07 3.84
N ASP A 205 -22.06 19.96 4.68
CA ASP A 205 -21.87 20.86 5.81
C ASP A 205 -20.72 21.86 5.55
N PRO A 206 -21.02 23.14 5.30
CA PRO A 206 -19.97 24.14 5.07
C PRO A 206 -19.17 24.50 6.33
N ALA A 207 -19.61 24.09 7.53
CA ALA A 207 -18.93 24.39 8.79
C ALA A 207 -17.79 23.42 9.12
N VAL A 208 -17.68 22.30 8.42
CA VAL A 208 -16.61 21.33 8.62
C VAL A 208 -15.28 21.95 8.19
N ALA A 209 -14.33 22.02 9.12
CA ALA A 209 -12.99 22.52 8.85
C ALA A 209 -12.14 21.41 8.18
N PRO A 210 -11.33 21.76 7.16
CA PRO A 210 -10.42 20.81 6.54
C PRO A 210 -9.31 20.40 7.52
N MET A 211 -9.04 19.10 7.61
CA MET A 211 -7.88 18.59 8.34
C MET A 211 -6.64 18.73 7.46
N VAL A 212 -5.88 19.80 7.65
CA VAL A 212 -4.62 20.01 6.94
C VAL A 212 -3.44 19.60 7.83
N MET A 213 -2.59 18.71 7.32
CA MET A 213 -1.38 18.29 8.01
C MET A 213 -0.14 18.87 7.34
N ASP A 214 0.59 19.74 8.04
CA ASP A 214 1.83 20.32 7.56
C ASP A 214 3.06 19.46 7.94
N LEU A 215 3.26 18.38 7.19
CA LEU A 215 4.38 17.46 7.38
C LEU A 215 4.97 17.03 6.05
N ASN A 216 6.29 17.15 5.93
CA ASN A 216 7.04 16.61 4.81
C ASN A 216 7.61 15.22 5.14
N ILE A 217 7.29 14.25 4.30
CA ILE A 217 7.96 12.95 4.29
C ILE A 217 9.05 12.99 3.24
N VAL A 218 10.28 12.79 3.66
CA VAL A 218 11.43 12.69 2.76
C VAL A 218 11.73 11.22 2.51
N ARG A 219 11.79 10.83 1.24
CA ARG A 219 12.25 9.52 0.81
C ARG A 219 13.61 9.65 0.15
N GLU A 220 14.60 9.06 0.79
CA GLU A 220 15.93 8.93 0.24
C GLU A 220 15.90 8.04 -1.00
N VAL A 221 16.59 8.47 -2.05
CA VAL A 221 16.69 7.71 -3.29
C VAL A 221 18.09 7.17 -3.48
N LYS A 222 18.22 5.94 -3.96
CA LYS A 222 19.51 5.37 -4.35
C LYS A 222 19.88 5.91 -5.73
N GLY A 223 21.03 6.59 -5.86
CA GLY A 223 21.48 7.18 -7.13
C GLY A 223 21.90 8.65 -7.02
N SER A 224 22.01 9.32 -8.17
CA SER A 224 22.46 10.73 -8.28
C SER A 224 21.33 11.76 -8.19
N MET A 225 20.08 11.35 -8.36
CA MET A 225 18.92 12.25 -8.28
C MET A 225 18.70 12.74 -6.85
N PRO A 226 18.21 13.98 -6.63
CA PRO A 226 17.85 14.47 -5.31
C PRO A 226 16.84 13.56 -4.58
N ASP A 227 16.72 13.68 -3.26
CA ASP A 227 15.72 12.95 -2.51
C ASP A 227 14.31 13.46 -2.81
N VAL A 228 13.34 12.57 -2.66
CA VAL A 228 11.94 12.86 -2.97
C VAL A 228 11.26 13.43 -1.74
N VAL A 229 10.56 14.55 -1.91
CA VAL A 229 9.73 15.14 -0.85
C VAL A 229 8.27 14.92 -1.17
N TYR A 230 7.55 14.35 -0.21
CA TYR A 230 6.09 14.30 -0.21
C TYR A 230 5.55 15.24 0.87
N PRO A 231 4.93 16.37 0.48
CA PRO A 231 4.40 17.30 1.45
C PRO A 231 2.91 17.03 1.72
N HIS A 232 2.56 16.66 2.96
CA HIS A 232 1.16 16.38 3.29
C HIS A 232 0.27 17.60 3.16
N LYS A 233 0.78 18.82 3.39
CA LYS A 233 -0.02 20.05 3.37
C LYS A 233 -0.79 20.20 2.06
N GLN A 234 -0.08 20.21 0.94
CA GLN A 234 -0.67 20.39 -0.39
C GLN A 234 -1.60 19.22 -0.80
N HIS A 235 -1.40 18.04 -0.22
CA HIS A 235 -2.28 16.89 -0.49
C HIS A 235 -3.54 16.95 0.38
N THR A 236 -3.41 17.35 1.65
CA THR A 236 -4.51 17.39 2.64
C THR A 236 -5.34 18.68 2.58
N GLU A 237 -4.88 19.70 1.83
CA GLU A 237 -5.67 20.90 1.52
C GLU A 237 -6.88 20.60 0.61
N TRP A 238 -6.87 19.47 -0.10
CA TRP A 238 -7.97 19.08 -1.00
C TRP A 238 -8.40 17.61 -0.84
N LEU A 239 -7.53 16.74 -0.32
CA LEU A 239 -7.82 15.32 -0.15
C LEU A 239 -7.97 14.97 1.33
N ASP A 240 -8.79 13.96 1.60
CA ASP A 240 -8.93 13.36 2.91
C ASP A 240 -7.89 12.25 3.13
N CYS A 241 -7.58 11.97 4.39
CA CYS A 241 -6.65 10.89 4.78
C CYS A 241 -7.04 9.54 4.16
N SER A 242 -8.34 9.27 4.03
CA SER A 242 -8.88 8.03 3.45
C SER A 242 -8.62 7.87 1.95
N ASN A 243 -8.35 8.97 1.23
CA ASN A 243 -7.95 8.88 -0.18
C ASN A 243 -6.59 8.19 -0.37
N CYS A 244 -5.76 8.15 0.68
CA CYS A 244 -4.41 7.60 0.62
C CYS A 244 -4.23 6.37 1.50
N HIS A 245 -4.79 6.38 2.72
CA HIS A 245 -4.56 5.37 3.73
C HIS A 245 -5.78 4.49 3.98
N PRO A 246 -5.59 3.18 4.23
CA PRO A 246 -4.32 2.44 4.16
C PRO A 246 -4.02 1.86 2.75
N ALA A 247 -4.94 2.05 1.79
CA ALA A 247 -4.95 1.31 0.53
C ALA A 247 -3.74 1.61 -0.37
N ILE A 248 -3.37 2.88 -0.53
CA ILE A 248 -2.24 3.29 -1.38
C ILE A 248 -0.96 3.29 -0.53
N PHE A 249 -1.02 3.89 0.65
CA PHE A 249 0.08 3.98 1.59
C PHE A 249 -0.32 3.43 2.95
N ILE A 250 0.60 2.73 3.60
CA ILE A 250 0.43 2.32 4.99
C ILE A 250 1.01 3.43 5.87
N PRO A 251 0.30 3.96 6.89
CA PRO A 251 0.80 5.04 7.73
C PRO A 251 1.83 4.54 8.76
N GLN A 252 2.87 3.86 8.27
CA GLN A 252 3.92 3.24 9.06
C GLN A 252 5.27 3.42 8.36
N LYS A 253 6.28 3.81 9.13
CA LYS A 253 7.65 4.00 8.63
C LYS A 253 8.18 2.69 8.04
N GLY A 254 8.71 2.75 6.82
CA GLY A 254 9.30 1.59 6.14
C GLY A 254 8.30 0.62 5.50
N ALA A 255 7.00 0.72 5.79
CA ALA A 255 5.98 -0.19 5.25
C ALA A 255 5.69 0.02 3.75
N ASN A 256 6.09 1.17 3.19
CA ASN A 256 5.82 1.52 1.80
C ASN A 256 7.04 1.31 0.90
N GLN A 257 7.00 0.24 0.10
CA GLN A 257 7.95 0.02 -0.98
C GLN A 257 7.48 0.76 -2.23
N ILE A 258 8.30 1.71 -2.69
CA ILE A 258 8.03 2.57 -3.84
C ILE A 258 9.25 2.53 -4.75
N SER A 259 9.02 2.30 -6.05
CA SER A 259 10.03 2.36 -7.10
C SER A 259 9.49 3.17 -8.29
N MET A 260 10.38 3.66 -9.16
CA MET A 260 9.93 4.32 -10.38
C MET A 260 9.11 3.38 -11.27
N ALA A 261 9.46 2.10 -11.31
CA ALA A 261 8.69 1.10 -12.05
C ALA A 261 7.26 0.98 -11.51
N SER A 262 7.06 0.92 -10.18
CA SER A 262 5.71 0.84 -9.60
C SER A 262 4.91 2.12 -9.84
N ILE A 263 5.56 3.29 -9.81
CA ILE A 263 4.92 4.57 -10.15
C ILE A 263 4.44 4.58 -11.61
N LEU A 264 5.29 4.18 -12.56
CA LEU A 264 4.92 4.12 -13.97
C LEU A 264 3.79 3.11 -14.25
N LEU A 265 3.69 2.05 -13.43
CA LEU A 265 2.59 1.08 -13.47
C LEU A 265 1.31 1.58 -12.79
N GLY A 266 1.30 2.81 -12.24
CA GLY A 266 0.10 3.37 -11.61
C GLY A 266 -0.08 3.08 -10.14
N GLN A 267 0.95 2.57 -9.47
CA GLN A 267 0.90 2.26 -8.05
C GLN A 267 1.52 3.38 -7.23
N LYS A 268 1.19 3.44 -5.93
CA LYS A 268 1.76 4.43 -4.99
C LYS A 268 1.53 5.86 -5.53
N CYS A 269 2.58 6.65 -5.71
CA CYS A 269 2.47 8.00 -6.27
C CYS A 269 1.83 8.01 -7.67
N GLY A 270 2.00 6.93 -8.45
CA GLY A 270 1.41 6.79 -9.78
C GLY A 270 -0.10 6.61 -9.82
N VAL A 271 -0.76 6.42 -8.66
CA VAL A 271 -2.23 6.44 -8.59
C VAL A 271 -2.74 7.83 -8.99
N CYS A 272 -2.00 8.87 -8.63
CA CYS A 272 -2.39 10.26 -8.86
C CYS A 272 -1.53 10.98 -9.92
N HIS A 273 -0.20 10.86 -9.85
CA HIS A 273 0.71 11.55 -10.78
C HIS A 273 0.60 10.97 -12.19
N GLY A 274 0.36 11.85 -13.17
CA GLY A 274 0.08 11.47 -14.56
C GLY A 274 -1.40 11.25 -14.87
N LYS A 275 -2.30 11.33 -13.88
CA LYS A 275 -3.76 11.29 -14.06
C LYS A 275 -4.43 12.56 -13.56
N VAL A 276 -4.30 12.82 -12.26
CA VAL A 276 -4.94 13.96 -11.58
C VAL A 276 -3.92 15.02 -11.16
N ALA A 277 -2.67 14.61 -10.96
CA ALA A 277 -1.55 15.50 -10.66
C ALA A 277 -0.58 15.61 -11.84
N PHE A 278 0.49 16.40 -11.68
CA PHE A 278 1.46 16.66 -12.74
C PHE A 278 2.07 15.36 -13.33
N PRO A 279 2.52 15.39 -14.60
CA PRO A 279 3.08 14.23 -15.27
C PRO A 279 4.37 13.73 -14.60
N VAL A 280 4.55 12.40 -14.57
CA VAL A 280 5.74 11.76 -13.96
C VAL A 280 7.06 12.15 -14.67
N SER A 281 6.99 12.71 -15.89
CA SER A 281 8.15 13.26 -16.60
C SER A 281 8.78 14.49 -15.93
N GLU A 282 8.06 15.16 -15.03
CA GLU A 282 8.54 16.34 -14.31
C GLU A 282 9.39 15.95 -13.09
N CYS A 283 10.54 15.32 -13.33
CA CYS A 283 11.35 14.65 -12.29
C CYS A 283 11.65 15.55 -11.08
N ARG A 284 11.93 16.84 -11.29
CA ARG A 284 12.34 17.79 -10.24
C ARG A 284 11.21 18.21 -9.31
N LEU A 285 9.95 18.02 -9.69
CA LEU A 285 8.82 18.31 -8.81
C LEU A 285 8.74 17.27 -7.68
N CYS A 286 9.15 16.03 -7.94
CA CYS A 286 9.28 14.99 -6.91
C CYS A 286 10.65 15.05 -6.23
N HIS A 287 11.73 15.06 -7.02
CA HIS A 287 13.12 15.07 -6.57
C HIS A 287 13.58 16.49 -6.23
N SER A 288 13.01 17.04 -5.15
CA SER A 288 13.12 18.45 -4.79
C SER A 288 14.03 18.72 -3.60
N LYS A 289 14.44 17.71 -2.83
CA LYS A 289 15.40 17.88 -1.73
C LYS A 289 16.80 17.47 -2.17
N PRO A 290 17.75 18.41 -2.27
CA PRO A 290 19.15 18.08 -2.56
C PRO A 290 19.69 17.05 -1.57
N LYS A 291 20.52 16.14 -2.07
CA LYS A 291 21.24 15.23 -1.18
C LYS A 291 22.21 16.02 -0.32
N ALA A 292 22.34 15.63 0.94
CA ALA A 292 23.42 16.14 1.77
C ALA A 292 24.75 15.75 1.10
N THR A 293 25.56 16.74 0.74
CA THR A 293 26.94 16.51 0.34
C THR A 293 27.70 15.95 1.54
N ALA A 294 28.66 15.05 1.31
CA ALA A 294 29.44 14.44 2.38
C ALA A 294 30.09 15.48 3.33
N THR A 295 30.37 16.68 2.84
CA THR A 295 30.89 17.81 3.61
C THR A 295 29.88 18.44 4.57
N ALA A 296 28.58 18.45 4.22
CA ALA A 296 27.52 19.02 5.08
C ALA A 296 27.12 18.06 6.22
N ALA A 297 27.20 16.75 6.00
CA ALA A 297 26.93 15.74 7.03
C ALA A 297 27.97 15.74 8.16
N ALA A 298 29.24 16.06 7.84
CA ALA A 298 30.31 16.19 8.83
C ALA A 298 30.13 17.42 9.74
N ALA A 299 29.62 18.53 9.20
CA ALA A 299 29.39 19.76 9.97
C ALA A 299 28.19 19.67 10.93
N ALA A 300 27.18 18.86 10.61
CA ALA A 300 25.99 18.68 11.46
C ALA A 300 26.18 17.65 12.60
N SER A 301 27.34 16.96 12.63
CA SER A 301 27.63 15.89 13.60
C SER A 301 28.64 16.32 14.68
N ALA A 302 29.09 17.58 14.68
CA ALA A 302 29.97 18.10 15.72
C ALA A 302 29.14 18.49 16.95
N PRO A 303 29.36 17.87 18.13
CA PRO A 303 28.73 18.32 19.36
C PRO A 303 29.28 19.69 19.77
N ASN A 304 28.40 20.60 20.20
CA ASN A 304 28.77 21.80 20.95
C ASN A 304 29.41 21.43 22.29
#